data_AF-A0A0B7JXM7-F1
#
_entry.id   AF-A0A0B7JXM7-F1
#
_cell.length_a   1.000
_cell.length_b   1.000
_cell.length_c   1.000
_cell.angle_alpha   90.00
_cell.angle_beta   90.00
_cell.angle_gamma   90.00
#
_symmetry.space_group_name_H-M   'P 1'
#
loop_
_entity.id
_entity.type
_entity.pdbx_description
1 polymer ?
#
loop_
_entity_poly.entity_id
_entity_poly.type
_entity_poly.pdbx_seq_one_letter_code
_entity_poly.pdbx_strand_id
1 'polypeptide(L)'
;MRSESLLVLLFAAFATAHIVISYPGWRGNNLITNDTFPYGMQWMYPCGGIGTTTNRTYWPTTGGAVAFQPGWFRGHERANIQVNIGYGTNGPDNGPVDMSNQMVPVIQLLGPSNGPYPGTVCFPQVPMPKDANVSVGDKATIQVVEQAQHGAALFSCVDIEFAAPGDPKIEKVTEDNCFNSTDFGFAEIYAIATTNPVTGKSYDNVKNDAVSTRSSLGLISTVVAAGLWALL
;
A
#
# COMPACT_ATOMS: atom_id res chain seq x y z
N MET A 1 11.65 -38.62 -39.95
CA MET A 1 10.94 -38.39 -38.67
C MET A 1 11.73 -37.34 -37.90
N ARG A 2 11.52 -36.06 -38.22
CA ARG A 2 12.16 -34.90 -37.61
C ARG A 2 11.08 -33.83 -37.50
N SER A 3 11.14 -33.05 -36.41
CA SER A 3 10.30 -31.89 -36.09
C SER A 3 9.14 -32.13 -35.13
N GLU A 4 9.46 -32.61 -33.93
CA GLU A 4 8.62 -32.54 -32.71
C GLU A 4 9.02 -31.32 -31.84
N SER A 5 9.31 -30.15 -32.44
CA SER A 5 9.88 -29.02 -31.68
C SER A 5 9.32 -27.64 -32.03
N LEU A 6 8.10 -27.55 -32.54
CA LEU A 6 7.53 -26.27 -33.03
C LEU A 6 6.16 -25.91 -32.44
N LEU A 7 5.77 -26.49 -31.30
CA LEU A 7 4.45 -26.24 -30.69
C LEU A 7 4.47 -25.72 -29.23
N VAL A 8 5.53 -25.01 -28.81
CA VAL A 8 5.59 -24.35 -27.49
C VAL A 8 5.99 -22.87 -27.59
N LEU A 9 5.49 -22.15 -28.60
CA LEU A 9 5.75 -20.71 -28.77
C LEU A 9 4.49 -19.84 -28.80
N LEU A 10 3.31 -20.36 -28.46
CA LEU A 10 2.05 -19.61 -28.58
C LEU A 10 1.42 -19.11 -27.27
N PHE A 11 2.13 -19.14 -26.14
CA PHE A 11 1.63 -18.61 -24.85
C PHE A 11 2.45 -17.44 -24.28
N ALA A 12 3.32 -16.80 -25.06
CA ALA A 12 4.21 -15.74 -24.59
C ALA A 12 3.87 -14.34 -25.16
N ALA A 13 2.58 -14.00 -25.33
CA ALA A 13 2.17 -12.75 -25.96
C ALA A 13 1.21 -11.87 -25.13
N PHE A 14 1.37 -11.84 -23.81
CA PHE A 14 0.77 -10.79 -22.96
C PHE A 14 1.80 -10.24 -21.97
N ALA A 15 2.95 -9.82 -22.49
CA ALA A 15 3.92 -9.10 -21.69
C ALA A 15 3.51 -7.63 -21.56
N THR A 16 2.53 -7.39 -20.71
CA THR A 16 1.83 -6.13 -20.61
C THR A 16 2.00 -5.62 -19.18
N ALA A 17 3.11 -4.92 -18.94
CA ALA A 17 3.26 -3.67 -18.19
C ALA A 17 2.40 -3.26 -16.99
N HIS A 18 1.51 -4.08 -16.43
CA HIS A 18 0.27 -3.53 -15.91
C HIS A 18 -0.20 -4.09 -14.59
N ILE A 19 -0.71 -3.19 -13.74
CA ILE A 19 -1.47 -3.57 -12.56
C ILE A 19 -2.95 -3.73 -12.92
N VAL A 20 -3.50 -4.91 -12.69
CA VAL A 20 -4.88 -5.26 -13.07
C VAL A 20 -5.61 -5.76 -11.83
N ILE A 21 -6.62 -5.04 -11.36
CA ILE A 21 -7.45 -5.51 -10.26
C ILE A 21 -8.35 -6.62 -10.79
N SER A 22 -8.17 -7.83 -10.25
CA SER A 22 -8.98 -9.00 -10.55
C SER A 22 -10.20 -9.10 -9.64
N TYR A 23 -10.09 -8.60 -8.40
CA TYR A 23 -11.21 -8.51 -7.46
C TYR A 23 -11.07 -7.29 -6.52
N PRO A 24 -12.13 -6.49 -6.29
CA PRO A 24 -13.31 -6.42 -7.13
C PRO A 24 -12.93 -5.94 -8.54
N GLY A 25 -13.65 -6.36 -9.58
CA GLY A 25 -13.20 -6.17 -10.97
C GLY A 25 -12.89 -4.72 -11.36
N TRP A 26 -11.73 -4.49 -11.99
CA TRP A 26 -11.28 -3.17 -12.45
C TRP A 26 -12.28 -2.43 -13.39
N ARG A 27 -12.10 -1.11 -13.54
CA ARG A 27 -12.91 -0.27 -14.46
C ARG A 27 -12.87 -0.73 -15.91
N GLY A 28 -11.75 -1.29 -16.35
CA GLY A 28 -11.56 -1.76 -17.71
C GLY A 28 -10.12 -1.69 -18.18
N ASN A 29 -9.91 -2.02 -19.45
CA ASN A 29 -8.61 -2.11 -20.07
C ASN A 29 -7.95 -0.72 -20.25
N ASN A 30 -7.01 -0.37 -19.35
CA ASN A 30 -6.10 0.77 -19.47
C ASN A 30 -4.70 0.36 -19.94
N LEU A 31 -4.59 -0.77 -20.66
CA LEU A 31 -3.33 -1.32 -21.19
C LEU A 31 -3.01 -0.76 -22.58
N ILE A 32 -3.47 0.47 -22.85
CA ILE A 32 -3.48 1.09 -24.17
C ILE A 32 -2.28 2.03 -24.29
N THR A 33 -1.50 1.84 -25.36
CA THR A 33 -0.44 2.75 -25.80
C THR A 33 -0.77 3.25 -27.19
N ASN A 34 -0.90 4.57 -27.36
CA ASN A 34 -1.22 5.23 -28.62
C ASN A 34 -0.64 6.65 -28.66
N ASP A 35 -0.94 7.44 -29.68
CA ASP A 35 -0.41 8.80 -29.82
C ASP A 35 -0.81 9.73 -28.66
N THR A 36 -1.99 9.52 -28.05
CA THR A 36 -2.44 10.26 -26.85
C THR A 36 -1.76 9.77 -25.58
N PHE A 37 -1.47 8.47 -25.49
CA PHE A 37 -0.85 7.80 -24.36
C PHE A 37 0.44 7.09 -24.79
N PRO A 38 1.49 7.83 -25.19
CA PRO A 38 2.69 7.25 -25.80
C PRO A 38 3.48 6.35 -24.83
N TYR A 39 3.26 6.52 -23.53
CA TYR A 39 3.88 5.72 -22.48
C TYR A 39 2.92 4.69 -21.85
N GLY A 40 1.64 4.70 -22.25
CA GLY A 40 0.59 3.84 -21.72
C GLY A 40 -0.41 4.59 -20.83
N MET A 41 -1.68 4.17 -20.85
CA MET A 41 -2.75 4.80 -20.06
C MET A 41 -2.55 4.63 -18.54
N GLN A 42 -1.98 3.52 -18.07
CA GLN A 42 -1.79 3.27 -16.63
C GLN A 42 -0.92 4.29 -15.88
N TRP A 43 -0.13 5.10 -16.59
CA TRP A 43 0.66 6.19 -16.02
C TRP A 43 -0.15 7.43 -15.66
N MET A 44 -1.41 7.48 -16.09
CA MET A 44 -2.27 8.63 -15.90
C MET A 44 -2.99 8.54 -14.56
N TYR A 45 -2.64 9.43 -13.64
CA TYR A 45 -3.37 9.59 -12.39
C TYR A 45 -4.68 10.38 -12.62
N PRO A 46 -5.80 9.98 -12.00
CA PRO A 46 -6.04 8.71 -11.31
C PRO A 46 -6.48 7.60 -12.29
N CYS A 47 -6.46 6.35 -11.82
CA CYS A 47 -7.15 5.21 -12.45
C CYS A 47 -6.71 4.85 -13.88
N GLY A 48 -5.52 5.26 -14.29
CA GLY A 48 -5.02 5.05 -15.64
C GLY A 48 -5.85 5.81 -16.68
N GLY A 49 -6.42 6.97 -16.31
CA GLY A 49 -7.21 7.82 -17.19
C GLY A 49 -8.57 7.27 -17.60
N ILE A 50 -9.03 6.15 -17.02
CA ILE A 50 -10.38 5.63 -17.27
C ILE A 50 -11.39 6.33 -16.36
N GLY A 51 -12.43 6.92 -16.94
CA GLY A 51 -13.57 7.52 -16.23
C GLY A 51 -14.36 6.50 -15.40
N THR A 52 -15.29 6.95 -14.57
CA THR A 52 -16.01 6.04 -13.67
C THR A 52 -16.96 5.11 -14.40
N THR A 53 -17.18 3.92 -13.85
CA THR A 53 -18.19 2.97 -14.33
C THR A 53 -19.55 3.23 -13.69
N THR A 54 -20.59 2.83 -14.42
CA THR A 54 -21.98 2.83 -13.92
C THR A 54 -22.32 1.52 -13.20
N ASN A 55 -21.69 0.41 -13.59
CA ASN A 55 -21.89 -0.92 -13.01
C ASN A 55 -20.86 -1.13 -11.89
N ARG A 56 -21.23 -0.76 -10.67
CA ARG A 56 -20.35 -0.82 -9.50
C ARG A 56 -20.42 -2.18 -8.82
N THR A 57 -19.29 -2.66 -8.34
CA THR A 57 -19.21 -3.91 -7.57
C THR A 57 -19.62 -3.65 -6.14
N TYR A 58 -20.44 -4.53 -5.55
CA TYR A 58 -20.79 -4.40 -4.14
C TYR A 58 -19.61 -4.79 -3.26
N TRP A 59 -19.31 -3.96 -2.26
CA TRP A 59 -18.17 -4.17 -1.37
C TRP A 59 -18.54 -3.81 0.09
N PRO A 60 -18.04 -4.53 1.11
CA PRO A 60 -18.54 -4.37 2.48
C PRO A 60 -18.20 -2.99 3.08
N THR A 61 -19.13 -2.41 3.85
CA THR A 61 -18.87 -1.17 4.64
C THR A 61 -17.74 -1.31 5.67
N THR A 62 -17.32 -2.54 6.00
CA THR A 62 -16.28 -2.84 6.99
C THR A 62 -14.91 -3.14 6.39
N GLY A 63 -14.75 -3.01 5.09
CA GLY A 63 -13.57 -3.52 4.40
C GLY A 63 -13.81 -4.90 3.78
N GLY A 64 -13.02 -5.27 2.78
CA GLY A 64 -13.14 -6.52 2.04
C GLY A 64 -11.90 -6.85 1.23
N ALA A 65 -11.95 -7.93 0.45
CA ALA A 65 -10.79 -8.36 -0.30
C ALA A 65 -10.45 -7.43 -1.48
N VAL A 66 -9.17 -7.34 -1.79
CA VAL A 66 -8.63 -6.72 -3.01
C VAL A 66 -7.56 -7.64 -3.57
N ALA A 67 -7.79 -8.17 -4.77
CA ALA A 67 -6.87 -9.00 -5.53
C ALA A 67 -6.48 -8.30 -6.83
N PHE A 68 -5.21 -8.42 -7.21
CA PHE A 68 -4.67 -7.83 -8.42
C PHE A 68 -3.48 -8.62 -8.94
N GLN A 69 -3.29 -8.57 -10.25
CA GLN A 69 -2.04 -8.95 -10.87
C GLN A 69 -1.12 -7.73 -10.88
N PRO A 70 0.07 -7.80 -10.25
CA PRO A 70 1.08 -6.75 -10.32
C PRO A 70 1.77 -6.66 -11.70
N GLY A 71 2.43 -5.54 -11.94
CA GLY A 71 2.99 -5.14 -13.23
C GLY A 71 3.97 -6.12 -13.88
N TRP A 72 4.00 -6.10 -15.21
CA TRP A 72 4.84 -6.98 -16.04
C TRP A 72 6.03 -6.25 -16.72
N PHE A 73 6.35 -5.01 -16.34
CA PHE A 73 7.50 -4.29 -16.91
C PHE A 73 8.84 -4.71 -16.27
N ARG A 74 9.94 -4.27 -16.89
CA ARG A 74 11.27 -4.27 -16.25
C ARG A 74 11.28 -3.13 -15.23
N GLY A 75 11.90 -3.31 -14.08
CA GLY A 75 11.82 -2.33 -12.97
C GLY A 75 11.28 -2.90 -11.65
N HIS A 76 11.13 -4.22 -11.60
CA HIS A 76 10.26 -4.94 -10.68
C HIS A 76 11.03 -5.94 -9.81
N GLU A 77 12.32 -5.71 -9.57
CA GLU A 77 12.98 -6.39 -8.45
C GLU A 77 12.28 -6.00 -7.14
N ARG A 78 11.78 -4.75 -7.07
CA ARG A 78 10.94 -4.24 -5.99
C ARG A 78 9.83 -3.35 -6.54
N ALA A 79 8.65 -3.42 -5.95
CA ALA A 79 7.56 -2.48 -6.19
C ALA A 79 6.79 -2.18 -4.90
N ASN A 80 6.33 -0.95 -4.72
CA ASN A 80 5.58 -0.53 -3.55
C ASN A 80 4.10 -0.45 -3.92
N ILE A 81 3.26 -1.16 -3.16
CA ILE A 81 1.81 -1.20 -3.33
C ILE A 81 1.15 -0.27 -2.32
N GLN A 82 0.23 0.55 -2.80
CA GLN A 82 -0.66 1.37 -2.00
C GLN A 82 -2.10 1.06 -2.42
N VAL A 83 -2.99 0.86 -1.45
CA VAL A 83 -4.43 0.76 -1.70
C VAL A 83 -5.08 1.97 -1.08
N ASN A 84 -5.72 2.78 -1.91
CA ASN A 84 -6.41 3.99 -1.52
C ASN A 84 -7.89 3.91 -1.87
N ILE A 85 -8.70 4.72 -1.22
CA ILE A 85 -10.11 4.88 -1.54
C ILE A 85 -10.46 6.36 -1.74
N GLY A 86 -11.32 6.62 -2.72
CA GLY A 86 -11.99 7.90 -2.87
C GLY A 86 -13.49 7.75 -2.67
N TYR A 87 -14.10 8.72 -2.00
CA TYR A 87 -15.51 8.70 -1.63
C TYR A 87 -16.38 9.57 -2.53
N GLY A 88 -17.60 9.10 -2.79
CA GLY A 88 -18.65 9.85 -3.47
C GLY A 88 -18.50 9.90 -4.99
N THR A 89 -19.32 10.75 -5.59
CA THR A 89 -19.45 10.92 -7.05
C THR A 89 -19.46 12.40 -7.46
N ASN A 90 -18.88 13.26 -6.62
CA ASN A 90 -19.00 14.72 -6.74
C ASN A 90 -17.85 15.35 -7.56
N GLY A 91 -16.87 14.54 -7.96
CA GLY A 91 -15.71 14.94 -8.77
C GLY A 91 -15.93 14.72 -10.27
N PRO A 92 -14.86 14.89 -11.06
CA PRO A 92 -14.87 14.65 -12.51
C PRO A 92 -15.39 13.25 -12.86
N ASP A 93 -16.08 13.14 -13.99
CA ASP A 93 -16.70 11.89 -14.48
C ASP A 93 -17.61 11.19 -13.46
N ASN A 94 -18.26 11.93 -12.55
CA ASN A 94 -19.04 11.39 -11.43
C ASN A 94 -18.22 10.51 -10.48
N GLY A 95 -16.92 10.81 -10.34
CA GLY A 95 -16.00 10.12 -9.46
C GLY A 95 -15.78 10.81 -8.12
N PRO A 96 -14.89 10.30 -7.29
CA PRO A 96 -14.45 10.99 -6.08
C PRO A 96 -13.68 12.28 -6.41
N VAL A 97 -13.76 13.26 -5.51
CA VAL A 97 -12.92 14.48 -5.56
C VAL A 97 -11.50 14.20 -5.09
N ASP A 98 -11.36 13.23 -4.17
CA ASP A 98 -10.10 12.87 -3.54
C ASP A 98 -9.94 11.34 -3.52
N MET A 99 -8.78 10.86 -3.96
CA MET A 99 -8.40 9.44 -4.04
C MET A 99 -7.27 9.08 -3.06
N SER A 100 -6.93 9.97 -2.12
CA SER A 100 -5.74 9.88 -1.26
C SER A 100 -6.01 9.31 0.13
N ASN A 101 -7.14 8.62 0.34
CA ASN A 101 -7.42 7.96 1.64
C ASN A 101 -6.78 6.57 1.66
N GLN A 102 -5.61 6.47 2.28
CA GLN A 102 -4.85 5.23 2.38
C GLN A 102 -5.55 4.19 3.28
N MET A 103 -5.69 2.97 2.77
CA MET A 103 -6.38 1.86 3.46
C MET A 103 -5.41 0.88 4.13
N VAL A 104 -4.21 0.70 3.58
CA VAL A 104 -3.17 -0.17 4.14
C VAL A 104 -1.82 0.55 4.14
N PRO A 105 -0.91 0.28 5.10
CA PRO A 105 0.47 0.70 5.00
C PRO A 105 1.09 0.29 3.65
N VAL A 106 2.09 1.04 3.18
CA VAL A 106 2.75 0.70 1.92
C VAL A 106 3.47 -0.64 2.07
N ILE A 107 3.13 -1.59 1.21
CA ILE A 107 3.72 -2.93 1.19
C ILE A 107 4.68 -3.02 0.02
N GLN A 108 5.86 -3.60 0.21
CA GLN A 108 6.80 -3.83 -0.87
C GLN A 108 6.68 -5.26 -1.40
N LEU A 109 6.47 -5.42 -2.70
CA LEU A 109 6.66 -6.69 -3.41
C LEU A 109 8.14 -6.89 -3.71
N LEU A 110 8.61 -8.13 -3.59
CA LEU A 110 9.99 -8.55 -3.87
C LEU A 110 9.99 -9.55 -5.02
N GLY A 111 10.46 -9.12 -6.18
CA GLY A 111 10.49 -9.95 -7.39
C GLY A 111 11.66 -10.93 -7.36
N PRO A 112 11.55 -12.07 -8.07
CA PRO A 112 12.66 -13.02 -8.19
C PRO A 112 13.78 -12.49 -9.09
N SER A 113 13.52 -11.44 -9.85
CA SER A 113 14.47 -10.74 -10.72
C SER A 113 13.94 -9.33 -11.03
N ASN A 114 14.70 -8.54 -11.78
CA ASN A 114 14.23 -7.26 -12.33
C ASN A 114 13.25 -7.42 -13.53
N GLY A 115 12.70 -8.61 -13.71
CA GLY A 115 11.69 -8.96 -14.70
C GLY A 115 10.26 -8.86 -14.15
N PRO A 116 9.26 -9.31 -14.93
CA PRO A 116 7.85 -9.25 -14.56
C PRO A 116 7.51 -9.92 -13.22
N TYR A 117 6.42 -9.51 -12.59
CA TYR A 117 5.75 -10.27 -11.53
C TYR A 117 4.66 -11.19 -12.13
N PRO A 118 4.95 -12.47 -12.43
CA PRO A 118 3.88 -13.41 -12.77
C PRO A 118 3.09 -13.75 -11.50
N GLY A 119 1.77 -13.64 -11.56
CA GLY A 119 0.90 -14.13 -10.50
C GLY A 119 -0.13 -13.13 -9.98
N THR A 120 -0.71 -13.47 -8.84
CA THR A 120 -1.77 -12.68 -8.18
C THR A 120 -1.32 -12.32 -6.77
N VAL A 121 -1.57 -11.08 -6.39
CA VAL A 121 -1.57 -10.61 -5.00
C VAL A 121 -3.01 -10.55 -4.54
N CYS A 122 -3.32 -11.06 -3.36
CA CYS A 122 -4.57 -10.77 -2.68
C CYS A 122 -4.36 -10.33 -1.22
N PHE A 123 -5.03 -9.23 -0.88
CA PHE A 123 -5.33 -8.86 0.49
C PHE A 123 -6.76 -9.32 0.80
N PRO A 124 -6.95 -10.40 1.59
CA PRO A 124 -8.30 -10.92 1.86
C PRO A 124 -9.15 -9.94 2.67
N GLN A 125 -8.52 -9.00 3.37
CA GLN A 125 -9.20 -7.94 4.11
C GLN A 125 -8.39 -6.65 4.03
N VAL A 126 -8.79 -5.75 3.14
CA VAL A 126 -8.37 -4.35 3.14
C VAL A 126 -9.32 -3.58 4.07
N PRO A 127 -8.83 -2.99 5.17
CA PRO A 127 -9.69 -2.31 6.13
C PRO A 127 -10.14 -0.94 5.60
N MET A 128 -11.18 -0.39 6.21
CA MET A 128 -11.52 1.01 5.97
C MET A 128 -10.47 1.95 6.59
N PRO A 129 -10.19 3.12 5.98
CA PRO A 129 -9.43 4.17 6.63
C PRO A 129 -10.01 4.51 8.00
N LYS A 130 -9.14 4.97 8.91
CA LYS A 130 -9.57 5.42 10.23
C LYS A 130 -10.62 6.53 10.07
N ASP A 131 -11.68 6.46 10.88
CA ASP A 131 -12.78 7.44 10.89
C ASP A 131 -13.60 7.48 9.59
N ALA A 132 -13.49 6.46 8.72
CA ALA A 132 -14.37 6.31 7.57
C ALA A 132 -15.83 6.22 8.02
N ASN A 133 -16.65 7.14 7.51
CA ASN A 133 -18.08 7.22 7.79
C ASN A 133 -18.86 6.93 6.51
N VAL A 134 -19.05 5.64 6.21
CA VAL A 134 -19.75 5.16 5.01
C VAL A 134 -21.01 4.39 5.39
N SER A 135 -22.05 4.53 4.59
CA SER A 135 -23.34 3.85 4.71
C SER A 135 -23.58 2.93 3.52
N VAL A 136 -24.50 1.98 3.68
CA VAL A 136 -24.97 1.14 2.57
C VAL A 136 -25.54 2.03 1.46
N GLY A 137 -25.15 1.75 0.21
CA GLY A 137 -25.51 2.54 -0.97
C GLY A 137 -24.57 3.69 -1.29
N ASP A 138 -23.66 4.05 -0.38
CA ASP A 138 -22.61 5.02 -0.69
C ASP A 138 -21.69 4.48 -1.78
N LYS A 139 -21.21 5.38 -2.64
CA LYS A 139 -20.36 5.05 -3.78
C LYS A 139 -18.94 5.47 -3.49
N ALA A 140 -17.99 4.65 -3.92
CA ALA A 140 -16.58 4.93 -3.79
C ALA A 140 -15.77 4.32 -4.95
N THR A 141 -14.51 4.68 -5.02
CA THR A 141 -13.54 4.08 -5.95
C THR A 141 -12.35 3.60 -5.14
N ILE A 142 -12.00 2.32 -5.27
CA ILE A 142 -10.74 1.78 -4.74
C ILE A 142 -9.69 1.94 -5.83
N GLN A 143 -8.51 2.44 -5.47
CA GLN A 143 -7.35 2.55 -6.35
C GLN A 143 -6.21 1.72 -5.78
N VAL A 144 -5.67 0.85 -6.60
CA VAL A 144 -4.37 0.22 -6.33
C VAL A 144 -3.31 0.96 -7.13
N VAL A 145 -2.29 1.43 -6.41
CA VAL A 145 -1.11 2.09 -6.96
C VAL A 145 0.07 1.16 -6.81
N GLU A 146 0.72 0.83 -7.92
CA GLU A 146 2.00 0.14 -7.92
C GLU A 146 3.10 1.11 -8.32
N GLN A 147 4.04 1.36 -7.41
CA GLN A 147 5.19 2.18 -7.66
C GLN A 147 6.43 1.30 -7.88
N ALA A 148 6.98 1.30 -9.10
CA ALA A 148 8.17 0.54 -9.43
C ALA A 148 9.43 1.10 -8.74
N GLN A 149 10.52 0.34 -8.72
CA GLN A 149 11.77 0.70 -8.02
C GLN A 149 12.37 2.05 -8.47
N HIS A 150 12.03 2.51 -9.68
CA HIS A 150 12.50 3.78 -10.25
C HIS A 150 11.53 4.96 -10.01
N GLY A 151 10.51 4.78 -9.16
CA GLY A 151 9.59 5.84 -8.74
C GLY A 151 8.39 6.08 -9.66
N ALA A 152 8.35 5.41 -10.79
CA ALA A 152 7.18 5.30 -11.66
C ALA A 152 5.96 4.74 -10.95
N ALA A 153 4.77 5.26 -11.22
CA ALA A 153 3.52 4.75 -10.66
C ALA A 153 2.54 4.29 -11.76
N LEU A 154 1.92 3.14 -11.52
CA LEU A 154 0.84 2.59 -12.31
C LEU A 154 -0.44 2.63 -11.49
N PHE A 155 -1.55 3.00 -12.13
CA PHE A 155 -2.84 3.20 -11.48
C PHE A 155 -3.89 2.26 -12.06
N SER A 156 -4.57 1.53 -11.18
CA SER A 156 -5.77 0.77 -11.52
C SER A 156 -6.86 1.00 -10.48
N CYS A 157 -8.10 1.03 -10.94
CA CYS A 157 -9.24 1.35 -10.09
C CYS A 157 -10.40 0.41 -10.32
N VAL A 158 -11.25 0.35 -9.31
CA VAL A 158 -12.56 -0.29 -9.33
C VAL A 158 -13.55 0.61 -8.63
N ASP A 159 -14.72 0.78 -9.24
CA ASP A 159 -15.82 1.52 -8.64
C ASP A 159 -16.73 0.57 -7.86
N ILE A 160 -16.99 0.93 -6.61
CA ILE A 160 -17.79 0.13 -5.69
C ILE A 160 -19.03 0.88 -5.22
N GLU A 161 -20.01 0.10 -4.78
CA GLU A 161 -21.13 0.54 -3.97
C GLU A 161 -21.11 -0.23 -2.65
N PHE A 162 -21.18 0.49 -1.53
CA PHE A 162 -21.10 -0.12 -0.22
C PHE A 162 -22.35 -0.96 0.07
N ALA A 163 -22.14 -2.17 0.58
CA ALA A 163 -23.18 -3.07 1.05
C ALA A 163 -22.94 -3.50 2.49
N ALA A 164 -24.00 -3.98 3.15
CA ALA A 164 -23.87 -4.49 4.51
C ALA A 164 -22.94 -5.72 4.51
N PRO A 165 -22.11 -5.93 5.55
CA PRO A 165 -21.28 -7.12 5.64
C PRO A 165 -22.13 -8.39 5.53
N GLY A 166 -21.75 -9.30 4.63
CA GLY A 166 -22.50 -10.53 4.36
C GLY A 166 -23.73 -10.38 3.46
N ASP A 167 -23.97 -9.21 2.87
CA ASP A 167 -25.01 -9.03 1.85
C ASP A 167 -24.75 -9.99 0.66
N PRO A 168 -25.77 -10.72 0.18
CA PRO A 168 -25.63 -11.70 -0.90
C PRO A 168 -25.20 -11.10 -2.25
N LYS A 169 -25.27 -9.77 -2.41
CA LYS A 169 -24.76 -9.07 -3.60
C LYS A 169 -23.24 -8.93 -3.60
N ILE A 170 -22.59 -9.05 -2.44
CA ILE A 170 -21.14 -9.06 -2.33
C ILE A 170 -20.68 -10.42 -2.83
N GLU A 171 -19.87 -10.41 -3.89
CA GLU A 171 -19.31 -11.65 -4.43
C GLU A 171 -18.46 -12.34 -3.37
N LYS A 172 -18.67 -13.66 -3.21
CA LYS A 172 -17.97 -14.45 -2.21
C LYS A 172 -16.48 -14.51 -2.54
N VAL A 173 -15.65 -14.17 -1.56
CA VAL A 173 -14.21 -14.35 -1.65
C VAL A 173 -13.87 -15.83 -1.46
N THR A 174 -13.22 -16.43 -2.45
CA THR A 174 -12.73 -17.81 -2.44
C THR A 174 -11.28 -17.85 -2.93
N GLU A 175 -10.65 -19.03 -2.89
CA GLU A 175 -9.30 -19.22 -3.45
C GLU A 175 -9.25 -19.05 -4.98
N ASP A 176 -10.41 -18.99 -5.66
CA ASP A 176 -10.46 -18.77 -7.11
C ASP A 176 -10.29 -17.30 -7.50
N ASN A 177 -10.73 -16.37 -6.64
CA ASN A 177 -10.69 -14.92 -6.92
C ASN A 177 -9.76 -14.12 -6.00
N CYS A 178 -9.28 -14.72 -4.91
CA CYS A 178 -8.35 -14.10 -3.97
C CYS A 178 -7.31 -15.11 -3.49
N PHE A 179 -6.14 -15.10 -4.11
CA PHE A 179 -5.01 -15.96 -3.75
C PHE A 179 -3.69 -15.22 -3.96
N ASN A 180 -2.65 -15.64 -3.23
CA ASN A 180 -1.29 -15.16 -3.42
C ASN A 180 -0.47 -16.21 -4.19
N SER A 181 0.14 -15.80 -5.30
CA SER A 181 1.14 -16.60 -5.99
C SER A 181 2.43 -16.71 -5.17
N THR A 182 3.26 -17.71 -5.47
CA THR A 182 4.53 -17.96 -4.77
C THR A 182 5.76 -17.43 -5.51
N ASP A 183 5.55 -16.75 -6.64
CA ASP A 183 6.61 -16.27 -7.53
C ASP A 183 7.35 -15.03 -6.99
N PHE A 184 6.78 -14.33 -6.01
CA PHE A 184 7.34 -13.13 -5.40
C PHE A 184 7.08 -13.08 -3.89
N GLY A 185 7.90 -12.30 -3.18
CA GLY A 185 7.80 -12.09 -1.74
C GLY A 185 7.17 -10.76 -1.36
N PHE A 186 7.02 -10.56 -0.05
CA PHE A 186 6.52 -9.32 0.55
C PHE A 186 7.50 -8.81 1.59
N ALA A 187 7.60 -7.48 1.71
CA ALA A 187 8.35 -6.79 2.74
C ALA A 187 7.58 -5.58 3.26
N GLU A 188 7.81 -5.25 4.53
CA GLU A 188 7.31 -4.02 5.14
C GLU A 188 8.27 -2.86 4.87
N ILE A 189 7.71 -1.68 4.61
CA ILE A 189 8.48 -0.44 4.49
C ILE A 189 8.37 0.34 5.79
N TYR A 190 9.50 0.65 6.41
CA TYR A 190 9.57 1.53 7.56
C TYR A 190 10.75 2.50 7.43
N ALA A 191 10.55 3.71 7.94
CA ALA A 191 11.62 4.69 8.07
C ALA A 191 12.33 4.51 9.41
N ILE A 192 13.65 4.65 9.41
CA ILE A 192 14.44 4.77 10.63
C ILE A 192 14.82 6.23 10.84
N ALA A 193 14.54 6.76 12.04
CA ALA A 193 15.01 8.10 12.40
C ALA A 193 16.51 8.03 12.67
N THR A 194 17.32 8.49 11.72
CA THR A 194 18.78 8.47 11.87
C THR A 194 19.31 9.72 12.54
N THR A 195 18.69 10.88 12.30
CA THR A 195 19.14 12.18 12.81
C THR A 195 18.00 12.94 13.46
N ASN A 196 18.25 13.51 14.64
CA ASN A 196 17.30 14.38 15.31
C ASN A 196 17.28 15.76 14.61
N PRO A 197 16.14 16.23 14.09
CA PRO A 197 16.07 17.48 13.33
C PRO A 197 16.30 18.74 14.19
N VAL A 198 16.13 18.64 15.52
CA VAL A 198 16.34 19.74 16.46
C VAL A 198 17.81 19.87 16.85
N THR A 199 18.49 18.75 17.07
CA THR A 199 19.88 18.75 17.58
C THR A 199 20.93 18.50 16.51
N GLY A 200 20.53 18.02 15.33
CA GLY A 200 21.43 17.58 14.26
C GLY A 200 22.26 16.33 14.61
N LYS A 201 22.05 15.73 15.79
CA LYS A 201 22.80 14.55 16.24
C LYS A 201 22.14 13.27 15.72
N SER A 202 22.97 12.28 15.37
CA SER A 202 22.48 10.92 15.12
C SER A 202 21.83 10.33 16.37
N TYR A 203 20.69 9.66 16.22
CA TYR A 203 20.01 8.98 17.34
C TYR A 203 20.86 7.84 17.95
N ASP A 204 21.83 7.30 17.20
CA ASP A 204 22.78 6.30 17.71
C ASP A 204 23.75 6.89 18.75
N ASN A 205 23.98 8.20 18.73
CA ASN A 205 24.89 8.89 19.65
C ASN A 205 24.24 9.28 21.00
N VAL A 206 22.92 9.13 21.17
CA VAL A 206 22.21 9.59 22.37
C VAL A 206 22.34 8.59 23.54
N LYS A 207 22.78 7.35 23.29
CA LYS A 207 23.02 6.36 24.38
C LYS A 207 24.20 6.70 25.30
N ASN A 208 25.04 7.69 24.96
CA ASN A 208 26.22 8.06 25.75
C ASN A 208 26.07 9.36 26.58
N ASP A 209 24.99 10.14 26.40
CA ASP A 209 24.73 11.34 27.22
C ASP A 209 23.89 11.00 28.46
N ALA A 210 24.18 9.87 29.12
CA ALA A 210 23.72 9.62 30.48
C ALA A 210 24.40 10.63 31.42
N VAL A 211 23.77 11.80 31.54
CA VAL A 211 23.72 12.69 32.70
C VAL A 211 24.85 12.44 33.71
N SER A 212 26.00 13.07 33.48
CA SER A 212 26.99 13.29 34.54
C SER A 212 26.50 14.46 35.40
N THR A 213 25.53 14.21 36.27
CA THR A 213 25.27 15.13 37.39
C THR A 213 26.44 14.98 38.36
N ARG A 214 27.52 15.74 38.15
CA ARG A 214 28.48 16.01 39.23
C ARG A 214 27.77 16.91 40.24
N SER A 215 27.12 16.28 41.22
CA SER A 215 26.65 16.94 42.44
C SER A 215 27.87 17.45 43.21
N SER A 216 28.28 18.70 42.99
CA SER A 216 29.20 19.41 43.88
C SER A 216 28.44 19.87 45.11
N LEU A 217 28.25 18.96 46.07
CA LEU A 217 27.75 19.29 47.41
C LEU A 217 28.79 18.89 48.45
N GLY A 218 29.56 19.91 48.87
CA GLY A 218 29.99 20.10 50.25
C GLY A 218 30.83 19.02 50.92
N LEU A 219 32.14 19.05 50.70
CA LEU A 219 33.13 18.66 51.72
C LEU A 219 33.25 19.80 52.75
N ILE A 220 32.53 19.72 53.88
CA ILE A 220 33.01 20.24 55.17
C ILE A 220 32.61 19.25 56.28
N SER A 221 33.63 18.90 57.05
CA SER A 221 33.74 17.82 58.02
C SER A 221 33.14 18.19 59.39
N THR A 222 32.49 17.21 60.02
CA THR A 222 32.62 16.84 61.45
C THR A 222 33.06 17.92 62.46
N VAL A 223 32.13 18.52 63.22
CA VAL A 223 32.34 18.87 64.65
C VAL A 223 30.97 18.98 65.37
N VAL A 224 30.93 18.53 66.63
CA VAL A 224 29.85 18.67 67.63
C VAL A 224 28.70 17.64 67.60
N ALA A 225 29.06 16.36 67.68
CA ALA A 225 28.29 15.39 68.47
C ALA A 225 28.83 15.40 69.91
N ALA A 226 28.55 16.48 70.67
CA ALA A 226 28.77 16.53 72.12
C ALA A 226 27.97 17.69 72.70
N GLY A 227 26.93 17.38 73.46
CA GLY A 227 26.28 18.36 74.33
C GLY A 227 24.84 18.71 73.94
N LEU A 228 23.93 17.75 74.02
CA LEU A 228 22.52 18.00 74.36
C LEU A 228 21.82 16.71 74.83
N TRP A 229 22.56 15.91 75.61
CA TRP A 229 22.02 14.95 76.57
C TRP A 229 22.45 15.41 77.96
N ALA A 230 22.02 16.61 78.32
CA ALA A 230 22.06 17.11 79.68
C ALA A 230 21.03 18.24 79.82
N LEU A 231 20.01 17.96 80.64
CA LEU A 231 19.04 18.86 81.28
C LEU A 231 17.71 19.08 80.56
N LEU A 232 16.69 18.48 81.22
CA LEU A 232 15.24 18.76 81.25
C LEU A 232 14.38 18.13 80.15
#